data_AF-A0A537HG94-F1
#
_entry.id   AF-A0A537HG94-F1
#
_cell.length_a   1.000
_cell.length_b   1.000
_cell.length_c   1.000
_cell.angle_alpha   90.00
_cell.angle_beta   90.00
_cell.angle_gamma   90.00
#
_symmetry.space_group_name_H-M   'P 1'
#
loop_
_entity.id
_entity.type
_entity.pdbx_description
1 polymer ?
#
loop_
_entity_poly.entity_id
_entity_poly.type
_entity_poly.pdbx_seq_one_letter_code
_entity_poly.pdbx_strand_id
1 'polypeptide(L)'
;MNDREPWRKIKTDKHAAAQALGTAVQFLAAIGDLVYPFLPETSKKIRASINRRGIPDWSQSTLGFVKPGTRIRSLAPLFHKVSSKDLRDKLDKMRTRKPVEA
;
A
#
# COMPACT_ATOMS: atom_id res chain seq x y z
N MET A 1 9.32 8.82 -9.18
CA MET A 1 8.13 8.67 -10.04
C MET A 1 7.79 9.96 -10.75
N ASN A 2 7.74 11.10 -10.03
CA ASN A 2 7.40 12.40 -10.62
C ASN A 2 8.30 12.76 -11.79
N ASP A 3 9.62 12.74 -11.66
CA ASP A 3 10.51 13.15 -12.77
C ASP A 3 10.39 12.28 -14.03
N ARG A 4 9.94 11.02 -13.88
CA ARG A 4 9.75 10.09 -15.01
C ARG A 4 8.37 10.21 -15.66
N GLU A 5 7.40 10.83 -14.98
CA GLU A 5 6.03 11.09 -15.45
C GLU A 5 5.42 9.97 -16.30
N PRO A 6 5.31 8.72 -15.79
CA PRO A 6 4.89 7.57 -16.59
C PRO A 6 3.49 7.75 -17.21
N TRP A 7 2.60 8.49 -16.53
CA TRP A 7 1.26 8.84 -17.03
C TRP A 7 1.29 9.72 -18.29
N ARG A 8 2.37 10.49 -18.48
CA ARG A 8 2.59 11.29 -19.68
C ARG A 8 3.37 10.50 -20.72
N LYS A 9 4.48 9.85 -20.30
CA LYS A 9 5.36 9.10 -21.19
C LYS A 9 4.69 7.92 -21.89
N ILE A 10 3.65 7.31 -21.30
CA ILE A 10 2.92 6.21 -21.95
C ILE A 10 2.38 6.57 -23.35
N LYS A 11 2.16 7.86 -23.63
CA LYS A 11 1.65 8.36 -24.91
C LYS A 11 2.74 8.45 -25.99
N THR A 12 4.01 8.55 -25.60
CA THR A 12 5.14 8.81 -26.51
C THR A 12 6.20 7.69 -26.49
N ASP A 13 6.49 7.15 -25.31
CA ASP A 13 7.47 6.08 -25.07
C ASP A 13 6.90 5.10 -24.03
N LYS A 14 6.26 4.05 -24.54
CA LYS A 14 5.66 2.99 -23.72
C LYS A 14 6.70 2.20 -22.93
N HIS A 15 7.92 2.03 -23.45
CA HIS A 15 8.95 1.26 -22.79
C HIS A 15 9.48 2.01 -21.56
N ALA A 16 9.77 3.30 -21.68
CA ALA A 16 10.18 4.11 -20.53
C ALA A 16 9.09 4.20 -19.45
N ALA A 17 7.82 4.32 -19.86
CA ALA A 17 6.69 4.29 -18.92
C ALA A 17 6.59 2.93 -18.20
N ALA A 18 6.76 1.82 -18.93
CA ALA A 18 6.74 0.47 -18.36
C ALA A 18 7.88 0.25 -17.37
N GLN A 19 9.10 0.71 -17.67
CA GLN A 19 10.22 0.63 -16.74
C GLN A 19 9.95 1.40 -15.45
N ALA A 20 9.45 2.64 -15.55
CA ALA A 20 9.14 3.45 -14.39
C ALA A 20 8.04 2.82 -13.51
N LEU A 21 6.98 2.28 -14.10
CA LEU A 21 5.92 1.58 -13.40
C LEU A 21 6.41 0.26 -12.79
N GLY A 22 7.22 -0.51 -13.52
CA GLY A 22 7.82 -1.75 -13.03
C GLY A 22 8.67 -1.52 -11.79
N THR A 23 9.51 -0.48 -11.79
CA THR A 23 10.27 -0.07 -10.60
C THR A 23 9.35 0.34 -9.45
N ALA A 24 8.29 1.12 -9.71
CA ALA A 24 7.33 1.52 -8.68
C ALA A 24 6.64 0.30 -8.03
N VAL A 25 6.34 -0.74 -8.80
CA VAL A 25 5.74 -1.98 -8.31
C VAL A 25 6.71 -2.78 -7.43
N GLN A 26 8.01 -2.81 -7.75
CA GLN A 26 9.02 -3.41 -6.86
C GLN A 26 9.06 -2.70 -5.51
N PHE A 27 9.09 -1.37 -5.52
CA PHE A 27 9.06 -0.58 -4.29
C PHE A 27 7.78 -0.82 -3.49
N LEU A 28 6.62 -0.85 -4.15
CA LEU A 28 5.35 -1.16 -3.51
C LEU A 28 5.38 -2.52 -2.80
N ALA A 29 5.95 -3.53 -3.44
CA ALA A 29 6.09 -4.86 -2.84
C ALA A 29 7.02 -4.87 -1.62
N ALA A 30 8.16 -4.17 -1.70
CA ALA A 30 9.09 -4.00 -0.58
C ALA A 30 8.43 -3.28 0.61
N ILE A 31 7.69 -2.20 0.33
CA ILE A 31 6.93 -1.45 1.34
C ILE A 31 5.86 -2.35 1.97
N GLY A 32 5.16 -3.15 1.17
CA GLY A 32 4.17 -4.10 1.67
C GLY A 32 4.75 -5.07 2.71
N ASP A 33 5.94 -5.61 2.46
CA ASP A 33 6.62 -6.48 3.41
C ASP A 33 7.14 -5.68 4.64
N LEU A 34 7.71 -4.49 4.41
CA LEU A 34 8.27 -3.61 5.45
C LEU A 34 7.24 -3.12 6.47
N VAL A 35 6.02 -2.80 6.04
CA VAL A 35 4.99 -2.22 6.92
C VAL A 35 4.19 -3.29 7.67
N TYR A 36 4.38 -4.58 7.38
CA TYR A 36 3.66 -5.67 8.03
C TYR A 36 3.64 -5.63 9.57
N PRO A 37 4.76 -5.41 10.29
CA PRO A 37 4.75 -5.36 11.76
C PRO A 37 3.97 -4.18 12.35
N PHE A 38 3.72 -3.12 11.57
CA PHE A 38 3.04 -1.90 12.05
C PHE A 38 1.60 -1.78 11.54
N LEU A 39 1.38 -2.18 10.29
CA LEU A 39 0.12 -2.06 9.55
C LEU A 39 -0.19 -3.37 8.83
N PRO A 40 -0.48 -4.47 9.58
CA PRO A 40 -0.64 -5.80 9.00
C PRO A 40 -1.76 -5.86 7.96
N GLU A 41 -2.87 -5.16 8.18
CA GLU A 41 -3.99 -5.11 7.24
C GLU A 41 -3.65 -4.35 5.96
N THR A 42 -2.91 -3.24 6.06
CA THR A 42 -2.45 -2.49 4.89
C THR A 42 -1.44 -3.33 4.09
N SER A 43 -0.48 -3.97 4.77
CA SER A 43 0.46 -4.90 4.14
C SER A 43 -0.28 -6.01 3.39
N LYS A 44 -1.28 -6.65 4.00
CA LYS A 44 -2.07 -7.71 3.35
C LYS A 44 -2.73 -7.20 2.06
N LYS A 45 -3.31 -6.00 2.06
CA LYS A 45 -3.92 -5.38 0.87
C LYS A 45 -2.89 -5.15 -0.24
N ILE A 46 -1.74 -4.57 0.10
CA ILE A 46 -0.64 -4.33 -0.86
C ILE A 46 -0.15 -5.65 -1.45
N ARG A 47 0.15 -6.64 -0.60
CA ARG A 47 0.69 -7.93 -1.05
C ARG A 47 -0.32 -8.71 -1.89
N ALA A 48 -1.60 -8.63 -1.55
CA ALA A 48 -2.67 -9.22 -2.35
C ALA A 48 -2.76 -8.64 -3.77
N SER A 49 -2.42 -7.35 -3.97
CA SER A 49 -2.47 -6.73 -5.31
C SER A 49 -1.42 -7.28 -6.27
N ILE A 50 -0.34 -7.86 -5.74
CA ILE A 50 0.73 -8.51 -6.49
C ILE A 50 0.69 -10.04 -6.33
N ASN A 51 -0.46 -10.61 -5.96
CA ASN A 51 -0.70 -12.05 -5.76
C ASN A 51 0.19 -12.71 -4.70
N ARG A 52 0.68 -11.95 -3.70
CA ARG A 52 1.38 -12.50 -2.53
C ARG A 52 0.44 -12.56 -1.34
N ARG A 53 0.60 -13.58 -0.48
CA ARG A 53 -0.23 -13.82 0.71
C ARG A 53 0.63 -14.29 1.88
N GLY A 54 0.05 -14.32 3.07
CA GLY A 54 0.70 -14.80 4.29
C GLY A 54 1.60 -13.76 4.97
N ILE A 55 2.43 -14.20 5.91
CA ILE A 55 3.43 -13.37 6.60
C ILE A 55 4.58 -13.05 5.62
N PRO A 56 5.21 -11.86 5.66
CA PRO A 56 6.36 -11.59 4.80
C PRO A 56 7.54 -12.46 5.24
N ASP A 57 8.07 -13.22 4.30
CA ASP A 57 9.36 -13.88 4.47
C ASP A 57 10.44 -12.94 3.95
N TRP A 58 11.20 -12.36 4.88
CA TRP A 58 12.23 -11.38 4.59
C TRP A 58 13.43 -11.98 3.87
N SER A 59 13.64 -13.31 3.94
CA SER A 59 14.69 -13.99 3.20
C SER A 59 14.49 -13.93 1.68
N GLN A 60 13.24 -13.81 1.23
CA GLN A 60 12.85 -13.76 -0.19
C GLN A 60 13.03 -12.37 -0.82
N SER A 61 13.44 -11.36 -0.05
CA SER A 61 13.52 -9.96 -0.49
C SER A 61 14.65 -9.69 -1.51
N THR A 62 15.60 -10.61 -1.63
CA THR A 62 16.84 -10.46 -2.41
C THR A 62 16.67 -10.77 -3.91
N LEU A 63 15.57 -11.41 -4.33
CA LEU A 63 15.37 -11.90 -5.71
C LEU A 63 14.46 -11.01 -6.58
N GLY A 64 14.03 -9.85 -6.06
CA GLY A 64 13.01 -9.04 -6.70
C GLY A 64 11.60 -9.60 -6.45
N PHE A 65 10.69 -8.73 -6.03
CA PHE A 65 9.41 -9.17 -5.48
C PHE A 65 8.36 -9.52 -6.53
N VAL A 66 8.47 -8.96 -7.74
CA VAL A 66 7.45 -9.07 -8.79
C VAL A 66 8.10 -9.37 -10.14
N LYS A 67 7.80 -10.51 -10.75
CA LYS A 67 8.33 -10.85 -12.08
C LYS A 67 7.62 -10.06 -13.18
N PRO A 68 8.30 -9.70 -14.29
CA PRO A 68 7.64 -9.16 -15.47
C PRO A 68 6.48 -10.07 -15.94
N GLY A 69 5.38 -9.46 -16.39
CA GLY A 69 4.17 -10.20 -16.76
C GLY A 69 3.25 -10.56 -15.58
N THR A 70 3.64 -10.30 -14.33
CA THR A 70 2.74 -10.50 -13.18
C THR A 70 1.52 -9.60 -13.31
N ARG A 71 0.32 -10.20 -13.28
CA ARG A 71 -0.94 -9.44 -13.28
C ARG A 71 -1.14 -8.73 -11.95
N ILE A 72 -1.17 -7.40 -11.98
CA ILE A 72 -1.47 -6.55 -10.82
C ILE A 72 -2.99 -6.44 -10.70
N ARG A 73 -3.53 -6.72 -9.51
CA ARG A 73 -4.94 -6.50 -9.20
C ARG A 73 -5.18 -5.04 -8.82
N SER A 74 -6.40 -4.55 -9.09
CA SER A 74 -6.79 -3.20 -8.69
C SER A 74 -6.63 -3.02 -7.18
N LEU A 75 -5.96 -1.94 -6.78
CA LEU A 75 -5.79 -1.54 -5.40
C LEU A 75 -6.69 -0.33 -5.14
N ALA A 76 -7.67 -0.47 -4.27
CA ALA A 76 -8.42 0.68 -3.76
C ALA A 76 -7.49 1.59 -2.93
N PRO A 77 -7.82 2.89 -2.77
CA PRO A 77 -7.09 3.77 -1.86
C PRO A 77 -6.90 3.10 -0.49
N LEU A 78 -5.64 2.97 -0.06
CA LEU A 78 -5.30 2.23 1.16
C LEU A 78 -5.73 2.96 2.44
N PHE A 79 -5.79 4.28 2.36
CA PHE A 79 -6.09 5.15 3.49
C PHE A 79 -7.15 6.17 3.09
N HIS A 80 -8.01 6.52 4.04
CA HIS A 80 -8.93 7.64 3.93
C HIS A 80 -8.41 8.79 4.78
N LYS A 81 -8.69 10.02 4.34
CA LYS A 81 -8.38 11.20 5.14
C LYS A 81 -9.22 11.17 6.40
N VAL A 82 -8.58 11.42 7.55
CA VAL A 82 -9.29 11.54 8.82
C VAL A 82 -9.80 12.98 8.98
N SER A 83 -11.08 13.12 9.29
CA SER A 83 -11.73 14.41 9.56
C SER A 83 -11.48 14.85 11.00
N SER A 84 -11.04 16.09 11.18
CA SER A 84 -10.84 16.68 12.52
C SER A 84 -12.13 16.77 13.32
N LYS A 85 -13.25 17.04 12.63
CA LYS A 85 -14.59 17.04 13.24
C LYS A 85 -14.94 15.64 13.76
N ASP A 86 -14.78 14.61 12.93
CA ASP A 86 -15.12 13.23 13.29
C ASP A 86 -14.27 12.72 14.46
N LEU A 87 -13.01 13.15 14.53
CA LEU A 87 -12.12 12.87 15.66
C LEU A 87 -12.63 13.50 16.96
N ARG A 88 -13.04 14.78 16.91
CA ARG A 88 -13.61 15.49 18.06
C ARG A 88 -14.90 14.84 18.52
N ASP A 89 -15.81 14.56 17.58
CA ASP A 89 -17.09 13.91 17.88
C ASP A 89 -16.89 12.52 18.52
N LYS A 90 -15.90 11.75 18.05
CA LYS A 90 -15.54 10.45 18.67
C LYS A 90 -14.94 10.62 20.06
N LEU A 91 -14.07 11.61 20.26
CA LEU A 91 -13.44 11.89 21.55
C LEU A 91 -14.49 12.29 22.60
N ASP A 92 -15.42 13.17 22.24
CA ASP A 92 -16.47 13.62 23.15
C ASP A 92 -17.41 12.46 23.52
N LYS A 93 -17.77 11.60 22.56
CA LYS A 93 -18.53 10.36 22.83
C LYS A 93 -17.81 9.42 23.81
N MET A 94 -16.50 9.27 23.69
CA MET A 94 -15.70 8.44 24.60
C MET A 94 -15.68 9.02 26.02
N ARG A 95 -15.58 10.35 26.15
CA ARG A 95 -15.58 11.05 27.46
C ARG A 95 -16.93 10.99 28.17
N THR A 96 -18.04 10.95 27.43
CA THR A 96 -19.39 10.87 28.01
C THR A 96 -19.82 9.46 28.41
N ARG A 97 -19.08 8.42 28.00
CA ARG A 97 -19.35 7.05 28.48
C ARG A 97 -18.84 6.91 29.92
N LYS A 98 -19.74 6.67 30.87
CA LYS A 98 -19.37 6.32 32.25
C LYS A 98 -18.48 5.07 32.25
N PRO A 99 -17.53 4.94 33.19
CA PRO A 99 -16.74 3.71 33.32
C PRO A 99 -17.70 2.55 33.54
N VAL A 100 -17.46 1.44 32.85
CA VAL A 100 -18.09 0.17 33.21
C VAL A 100 -17.51 -0.18 34.59
N GLU A 101 -18.33 -0.10 35.63
CA GLU A 101 -17.98 -0.57 36.97
C GLU A 101 -17.58 -2.05 36.86
N ALA A 102 -16.39 -2.36 37.40
CA ALA A 102 -15.79 -3.68 37.42
C ALA A 102 -16.36 -4.55 38.55
#